data_AF-A0A1B1K0X7-F1
#
_entry.id   AF-A0A1B1K0X7-F1
#
_cell.length_a   1.000
_cell.length_b   1.000
_cell.length_c   1.000
_cell.angle_alpha   90.00
_cell.angle_beta   90.00
_cell.angle_gamma   90.00
#
_symmetry.space_group_name_H-M   'P 1'
#
loop_
_entity.id
_entity.type
_entity.pdbx_description
1 polymer ?
#
loop_
_entity_poly.entity_id
_entity_poly.type
_entity_poly.pdbx_seq_one_letter_code
_entity_poly.pdbx_strand_id
1 'polypeptide(L)'
;MFGLLVADLQFMLVEDAESEARLRGVIVRVDDDHVIQRLFAHGLHLTDVRTAIFDLQSGEDDGFALRPALTAIVTEQTGESGLRTTMRMSGPLSVVTGPLADHAEAVLREALSNVVHHAHAHQVDVTVSVDDDLTICVTDDGIGIPATGARSGLHNLTARAEEAGGTCTLTTPTTGGTRLTWTAPLPEVPGAG
;
A
#
# COMPACT_ATOMS: atom_id res chain seq x y z
N MET A 1 0.10 34.03 -10.87
CA MET A 1 1.21 34.12 -9.90
C MET A 1 1.11 33.03 -8.82
N PHE A 2 -0.09 32.70 -8.33
CA PHE A 2 -0.31 31.61 -7.36
C PHE A 2 -0.03 30.19 -7.88
N GLY A 3 -0.32 29.89 -9.16
CA GLY A 3 -0.10 28.54 -9.71
C GLY A 3 1.38 28.11 -9.80
N LEU A 4 2.32 29.06 -9.86
CA LEU A 4 3.75 28.77 -9.89
C LEU A 4 4.28 28.40 -8.49
N LEU A 5 3.72 29.04 -7.44
CA LEU A 5 4.12 28.82 -6.05
C LEU A 5 3.67 27.43 -5.54
N VAL A 6 2.52 26.95 -6.03
CA VAL A 6 2.00 25.60 -5.72
C VAL A 6 2.86 24.53 -6.39
N ALA A 7 3.27 24.75 -7.64
CA ALA A 7 4.17 23.83 -8.34
C ALA A 7 5.56 23.76 -7.69
N ASP A 8 6.12 24.88 -7.24
CA ASP A 8 7.40 24.93 -6.52
C ASP A 8 7.34 24.21 -5.16
N LEU A 9 6.25 24.38 -4.39
CA LEU A 9 6.08 23.67 -3.12
C LEU A 9 5.90 22.16 -3.33
N GLN A 10 5.18 21.78 -4.38
CA GLN A 10 4.98 20.38 -4.75
C GLN A 10 6.27 19.73 -5.24
N PHE A 11 7.11 20.46 -5.98
CA PHE A 11 8.43 19.99 -6.37
C PHE A 11 9.35 19.84 -5.15
N MET A 12 9.31 20.79 -4.22
CA MET A 12 10.15 20.79 -3.01
C MET A 12 9.77 19.66 -2.03
N LEU A 13 8.47 19.40 -1.81
CA LEU A 13 8.02 18.29 -0.96
C LEU A 13 8.27 16.92 -1.61
N VAL A 14 8.17 16.82 -2.94
CA VAL A 14 8.51 15.60 -3.68
C VAL A 14 10.02 15.35 -3.63
N GLU A 15 10.87 16.36 -3.85
CA GLU A 15 12.32 16.18 -3.80
C GLU A 15 12.85 15.92 -2.39
N ASP A 16 12.24 16.51 -1.35
CA ASP A 16 12.60 16.26 0.06
C ASP A 16 12.18 14.84 0.50
N ALA A 17 10.96 14.42 0.16
CA ALA A 17 10.50 13.05 0.39
C ALA A 17 11.31 12.02 -0.41
N GLU A 18 11.71 12.33 -1.65
CA GLU A 18 12.60 11.46 -2.43
C GLU A 18 14.03 11.44 -1.87
N SER A 19 14.50 12.54 -1.26
CA SER A 19 15.81 12.63 -0.62
C SER A 19 15.87 11.88 0.70
N GLU A 20 14.81 11.91 1.52
CA GLU A 20 14.67 11.08 2.72
C GLU A 20 14.42 9.60 2.38
N ALA A 21 13.62 9.30 1.35
CA ALA A 21 13.38 7.94 0.86
C ALA A 21 14.67 7.28 0.32
N ARG A 22 15.57 8.05 -0.28
CA ARG A 22 16.90 7.59 -0.71
C ARG A 22 17.78 7.12 0.46
N LEU A 23 17.53 7.59 1.68
CA LEU A 23 18.30 7.19 2.87
C LEU A 23 17.76 5.91 3.53
N ARG A 24 16.54 5.44 3.19
CA ARG A 24 15.91 4.25 3.79
C ARG A 24 15.39 3.19 2.80
N GLY A 25 15.59 3.37 1.49
CA GLY A 25 15.33 2.34 0.48
C GLY A 25 13.84 2.06 0.17
N VAL A 26 12.91 2.83 0.75
CA VAL A 26 11.46 2.73 0.50
C VAL A 26 11.00 3.99 -0.23
N ILE A 27 10.64 3.86 -1.51
CA ILE A 27 10.04 4.96 -2.28
C ILE A 27 8.52 4.75 -2.28
N VAL A 28 7.79 5.58 -1.54
CA VAL A 28 6.32 5.63 -1.57
C VAL A 28 5.92 6.70 -2.58
N ARG A 29 5.36 6.30 -3.73
CA ARG A 29 4.77 7.25 -4.68
C ARG A 29 3.26 7.26 -4.52
N VAL A 30 2.74 8.44 -4.20
CA VAL A 30 1.32 8.72 -4.05
C VAL A 30 0.85 9.46 -5.28
N ASP A 31 0.04 8.81 -6.11
CA ASP A 31 -0.67 9.43 -7.22
C ASP A 31 -2.09 9.73 -6.72
N ASP A 32 -2.27 10.90 -6.10
CA ASP A 32 -3.56 11.36 -5.61
C ASP A 32 -3.83 12.79 -6.12
N ASP A 33 -4.58 12.90 -7.22
CA ASP A 33 -5.14 14.18 -7.69
C ASP A 33 -6.16 14.79 -6.69
N HIS A 34 -6.56 14.06 -5.65
CA HIS A 34 -7.60 14.45 -4.69
C HIS A 34 -7.10 15.10 -3.40
N VAL A 35 -5.81 14.99 -3.05
CA VAL A 35 -5.27 15.54 -1.77
C VAL A 35 -5.07 17.05 -1.83
N ILE A 36 -4.76 17.59 -3.02
CA ILE A 36 -4.51 19.02 -3.22
C ILE A 36 -5.80 19.84 -2.98
N GLN A 37 -6.97 19.31 -3.32
CA GLN A 37 -8.25 20.03 -3.20
C GLN A 37 -8.69 20.26 -1.73
N ARG A 38 -8.38 19.35 -0.79
CA ARG A 38 -8.79 19.49 0.62
C ARG A 38 -7.90 20.41 1.45
N LEU A 39 -6.61 20.54 1.11
CA LEU A 39 -5.69 21.43 1.83
C LEU A 39 -6.01 22.91 1.62
N PHE A 40 -6.66 23.28 0.50
CA PHE A 40 -7.06 24.67 0.25
C PHE A 40 -8.40 25.09 0.86
N ALA A 41 -9.23 24.16 1.35
CA ALA A 41 -10.55 24.47 1.89
C ALA A 41 -10.53 25.05 3.32
N HIS A 42 -9.42 24.91 4.07
CA HIS A 42 -9.36 25.30 5.49
C HIS A 42 -8.33 26.38 5.85
N GLY A 43 -7.67 27.02 4.88
CA GLY A 43 -6.99 28.30 5.11
C GLY A 43 -5.99 28.34 6.28
N LEU A 44 -5.15 27.31 6.44
CA LEU A 44 -4.07 27.34 7.43
C LEU A 44 -2.79 27.86 6.78
N HIS A 45 -2.42 29.09 7.14
CA HIS A 45 -1.16 29.71 6.79
C HIS A 45 -0.02 29.16 7.66
N LEU A 46 1.01 28.68 6.96
CA LEU A 46 2.43 28.57 7.31
C LEU A 46 2.84 28.94 8.75
N THR A 47 3.34 27.94 9.48
CA THR A 47 4.61 27.89 10.27
C THR A 47 4.41 27.12 11.59
N ASP A 48 4.87 25.86 11.59
CA ASP A 48 5.16 24.95 12.71
C ASP A 48 3.98 24.58 13.65
N VAL A 49 3.81 23.32 14.09
CA VAL A 49 4.74 22.56 14.92
C VAL A 49 4.53 21.04 14.72
N ARG A 50 5.64 20.32 14.64
CA ARG A 50 5.80 18.85 14.75
C ARG A 50 4.88 18.19 15.79
N THR A 51 4.37 17.01 15.44
CA THR A 51 3.96 15.94 16.40
C THR A 51 2.95 16.33 17.48
N ALA A 52 1.69 16.57 17.10
CA ALA A 52 0.54 16.46 18.01
C ALA A 52 -0.80 16.43 17.24
N ILE A 53 -1.02 15.39 16.41
CA ILE A 53 -2.38 14.93 16.06
C ILE A 53 -2.36 13.41 16.17
N PHE A 54 -2.03 12.93 17.38
CA PHE A 54 -2.10 11.53 17.78
C PHE A 54 -2.87 11.44 19.10
N ASP A 55 -3.96 12.18 19.20
CA ASP A 55 -4.97 11.99 20.24
C ASP A 55 -6.24 12.78 19.86
N LEU A 56 -7.40 12.12 19.98
CA LEU A 56 -8.77 12.59 19.68
C LEU A 56 -9.40 12.30 18.30
N GLN A 57 -9.16 11.12 17.72
CA GLN A 57 -10.16 10.52 16.79
C GLN A 57 -10.32 8.99 17.00
N SER A 58 -10.16 8.52 18.24
CA SER A 58 -10.59 7.19 18.63
C SER A 58 -12.12 7.15 18.68
N GLY A 59 -12.75 6.82 17.55
CA GLY A 59 -14.20 6.54 17.54
C GLY A 59 -14.86 6.32 16.17
N GLU A 60 -14.46 7.00 15.09
CA GLU A 60 -15.33 7.09 13.89
C GLU A 60 -14.61 7.22 12.52
N ASP A 61 -13.29 6.96 12.40
CA ASP A 61 -12.51 7.24 11.18
C ASP A 61 -11.79 6.00 10.57
N ASP A 62 -12.43 4.82 10.62
CA ASP A 62 -11.88 3.58 10.04
C ASP A 62 -11.49 3.71 8.55
N GLY A 63 -12.14 4.62 7.82
CA GLY A 63 -11.82 4.88 6.41
C GLY A 63 -10.37 5.36 6.21
N PHE A 64 -9.87 6.28 7.03
CA PHE A 64 -8.54 6.83 6.76
C PHE A 64 -7.37 5.97 7.31
N ALA A 65 -7.67 4.85 7.97
CA ALA A 65 -6.68 4.02 8.66
C ALA A 65 -5.89 3.07 7.75
N LEU A 66 -6.47 2.60 6.64
CA LEU A 66 -5.84 1.53 5.86
C LEU A 66 -4.53 1.97 5.20
N ARG A 67 -4.49 3.16 4.59
CA ARG A 67 -3.28 3.67 3.94
C ARG A 67 -2.07 3.72 4.89
N PRO A 68 -2.14 4.39 6.06
CA PRO A 68 -1.02 4.40 7.01
C PRO A 68 -0.70 3.00 7.54
N ALA A 69 -1.70 2.13 7.76
CA ALA A 69 -1.47 0.75 8.19
C ALA A 69 -0.64 -0.05 7.15
N LEU A 70 -1.01 0.01 5.87
CA LEU A 70 -0.27 -0.69 4.82
C LEU A 70 1.15 -0.13 4.63
N THR A 71 1.34 1.20 4.73
CA THR A 71 2.68 1.81 4.70
C THR A 71 3.55 1.36 5.86
N ALA A 72 2.97 1.25 7.07
CA ALA A 72 3.68 0.73 8.23
C ALA A 72 4.13 -0.72 8.01
N ILE A 73 3.24 -1.58 7.52
CA ILE A 73 3.56 -2.99 7.22
C ILE A 73 4.72 -3.12 6.23
N VAL A 74 4.71 -2.35 5.13
CA VAL A 74 5.80 -2.36 4.15
C VAL A 74 7.11 -1.95 4.82
N THR A 75 7.10 -0.82 5.53
CA THR A 75 8.30 -0.27 6.16
C THR A 75 8.89 -1.22 7.21
N GLU A 76 8.03 -1.79 8.08
CA GLU A 76 8.43 -2.73 9.12
C GLU A 76 9.06 -3.99 8.55
N GLN A 77 8.51 -4.55 7.47
CA GLN A 77 9.00 -5.81 6.92
C GLN A 77 10.21 -5.67 6.02
N THR A 78 10.30 -4.59 5.24
CA THR A 78 11.37 -4.45 4.25
C THR A 78 12.53 -3.59 4.76
N GLY A 79 12.33 -2.78 5.81
CA GLY A 79 13.30 -1.78 6.27
C GLY A 79 14.68 -2.33 6.63
N GLU A 80 14.76 -3.57 7.15
CA GLU A 80 16.03 -4.22 7.52
C GLU A 80 16.46 -5.30 6.52
N SER A 81 15.68 -5.56 5.47
CA SER A 81 15.89 -6.68 4.54
C SER A 81 16.94 -6.40 3.45
N GLY A 82 17.30 -5.14 3.24
CA GLY A 82 18.14 -4.72 2.11
C GLY A 82 17.43 -4.70 0.75
N LEU A 83 16.12 -5.01 0.71
CA LEU A 83 15.30 -4.94 -0.49
C LEU A 83 15.04 -3.48 -0.90
N ARG A 84 15.24 -3.19 -2.19
CA ARG A 84 14.71 -1.96 -2.77
C ARG A 84 13.19 -2.09 -2.86
N THR A 85 12.48 -1.29 -2.09
CA THR A 85 11.02 -1.42 -1.96
C THR A 85 10.31 -0.22 -2.57
N THR A 86 9.38 -0.47 -3.48
CA THR A 86 8.51 0.57 -4.04
C THR A 86 7.07 0.26 -3.67
N MET A 87 6.34 1.28 -3.20
CA MET A 87 4.90 1.15 -2.94
C MET A 87 4.13 2.24 -3.71
N ARG A 88 3.07 1.81 -4.39
CA ARG A 88 2.10 2.70 -5.05
C ARG A 88 0.71 2.37 -4.55
N MET A 89 -0.04 3.40 -4.18
CA MET A 89 -1.45 3.27 -3.81
C MET A 89 -2.29 4.23 -4.66
N SER A 90 -3.45 3.77 -5.10
CA SER A 90 -4.36 4.53 -5.98
C SER A 90 -5.82 4.21 -5.66
N GLY A 91 -6.72 5.16 -5.91
CA GLY A 91 -8.15 5.03 -5.64
C GLY A 91 -8.55 5.38 -4.19
N PRO A 92 -9.84 5.34 -3.87
CA PRO A 92 -10.36 5.79 -2.59
C PRO A 92 -10.21 4.70 -1.52
N LEU A 93 -8.98 4.49 -1.05
CA LEU A 93 -8.66 3.52 0.03
C LEU A 93 -9.55 3.69 1.28
N SER A 94 -10.15 4.86 1.46
CA SER A 94 -11.06 5.15 2.57
C SER A 94 -12.39 4.42 2.55
N VAL A 95 -12.76 3.78 1.43
CA VAL A 95 -13.96 2.94 1.36
C VAL A 95 -13.69 1.51 1.84
N VAL A 96 -12.43 1.14 2.00
CA VAL A 96 -12.02 -0.19 2.45
C VAL A 96 -11.91 -0.18 3.97
N THR A 97 -12.88 -0.79 4.64
CA THR A 97 -12.98 -0.82 6.10
C THR A 97 -13.35 -2.20 6.62
N GLY A 98 -13.32 -2.37 7.94
CA GLY A 98 -13.77 -3.59 8.61
C GLY A 98 -13.02 -4.84 8.15
N PRO A 99 -13.72 -5.98 7.96
CA PRO A 99 -13.07 -7.24 7.60
C PRO A 99 -12.20 -7.17 6.34
N LEU A 100 -12.59 -6.36 5.35
CA LEU A 100 -11.82 -6.24 4.10
C LEU A 100 -10.46 -5.57 4.34
N ALA A 101 -10.40 -4.56 5.21
CA ALA A 101 -9.14 -3.94 5.63
C ALA A 101 -8.25 -4.93 6.38
N ASP A 102 -8.82 -5.74 7.29
CA ASP A 102 -8.08 -6.78 8.02
C ASP A 102 -7.49 -7.84 7.06
N HIS A 103 -8.26 -8.25 6.05
CA HIS A 103 -7.76 -9.15 5.00
C HIS A 103 -6.62 -8.50 4.20
N ALA A 104 -6.75 -7.24 3.81
CA ALA A 104 -5.74 -6.49 3.07
C ALA A 104 -4.41 -6.42 3.82
N GLU A 105 -4.44 -6.06 5.10
CA GLU A 105 -3.25 -6.02 5.95
C GLU A 105 -2.58 -7.39 6.09
N ALA A 106 -3.38 -8.43 6.37
CA ALA A 106 -2.87 -9.79 6.52
C ALA A 106 -2.27 -10.33 5.21
N VAL A 107 -2.90 -10.03 4.07
CA VAL A 107 -2.40 -10.40 2.74
C VAL A 107 -1.06 -9.73 2.47
N LEU A 108 -0.94 -8.43 2.71
CA LEU A 108 0.30 -7.70 2.50
C LEU A 108 1.42 -8.22 3.41
N ARG A 109 1.08 -8.48 4.69
CA ARG A 109 2.03 -9.01 5.68
C ARG A 109 2.59 -10.36 5.28
N GLU A 110 1.74 -11.26 4.82
CA GLU A 110 2.14 -12.60 4.38
C GLU A 110 2.89 -12.55 3.04
N ALA A 111 2.46 -11.73 2.08
CA ALA A 111 3.13 -11.57 0.80
C ALA A 111 4.56 -11.06 0.95
N LEU A 112 4.76 -10.00 1.75
CA LEU A 112 6.09 -9.45 2.01
C LEU A 112 6.97 -10.41 2.82
N SER A 113 6.39 -11.16 3.77
CA SER A 113 7.11 -12.19 4.51
C SER A 113 7.66 -13.26 3.55
N ASN A 114 6.86 -13.68 2.58
CA ASN A 114 7.30 -14.62 1.56
C ASN A 114 8.46 -14.05 0.71
N VAL A 115 8.42 -12.77 0.36
CA VAL A 115 9.53 -12.13 -0.38
C VAL A 115 10.80 -12.09 0.47
N VAL A 116 10.72 -11.54 1.68
CA VAL A 116 11.87 -11.33 2.58
C VAL A 116 12.54 -12.65 2.94
N HIS A 117 11.77 -13.70 3.24
CA HIS A 117 12.32 -14.96 3.73
C HIS A 117 12.64 -15.98 2.63
N HIS A 118 12.00 -15.89 1.46
CA HIS A 118 12.04 -16.99 0.48
C HIS A 118 12.42 -16.56 -0.94
N ALA A 119 12.24 -15.31 -1.35
CA ALA A 119 12.45 -14.93 -2.75
C ALA A 119 13.92 -14.75 -3.14
N HIS A 120 14.82 -14.45 -2.20
CA HIS A 120 16.19 -13.98 -2.53
C HIS A 120 16.18 -12.83 -3.55
N ALA A 121 15.17 -11.97 -3.46
CA ALA A 121 14.98 -10.83 -4.33
C ALA A 121 15.93 -9.68 -3.97
N HIS A 122 16.12 -8.75 -4.90
CA HIS A 122 16.76 -7.46 -4.68
C HIS A 122 15.76 -6.31 -4.68
N GLN A 123 14.62 -6.49 -5.33
CA GLN A 123 13.56 -5.50 -5.44
C GLN A 123 12.19 -6.12 -5.18
N VAL A 124 11.33 -5.34 -4.54
CA VAL A 124 9.90 -5.63 -4.42
C VAL A 124 9.07 -4.41 -4.77
N ASP A 125 8.08 -4.62 -5.64
CA ASP A 125 7.09 -3.64 -6.05
C ASP A 125 5.72 -4.03 -5.47
N VAL A 126 5.17 -3.14 -4.64
CA VAL A 126 3.84 -3.25 -4.07
C VAL A 126 2.93 -2.23 -4.74
N THR A 127 1.78 -2.70 -5.21
CA THR A 127 0.70 -1.87 -5.75
C THR A 127 -0.60 -2.20 -5.04
N VAL A 128 -1.31 -1.17 -4.60
CA VAL A 128 -2.64 -1.29 -4.02
C VAL A 128 -3.57 -0.35 -4.78
N SER A 129 -4.62 -0.88 -5.41
CA SER A 129 -5.61 -0.08 -6.13
C SER A 129 -7.01 -0.39 -5.65
N VAL A 130 -7.84 0.64 -5.59
CA VAL A 130 -9.26 0.53 -5.31
C VAL A 130 -10.01 1.14 -6.50
N ASP A 131 -10.67 0.27 -7.25
CA ASP A 131 -11.59 0.65 -8.33
C ASP A 131 -12.96 0.01 -8.03
N ASP A 132 -13.44 -0.91 -8.88
CA ASP A 132 -14.59 -1.77 -8.56
C ASP A 132 -14.24 -2.80 -7.47
N ASP A 133 -12.98 -3.24 -7.46
CA ASP A 133 -12.40 -4.17 -6.50
C ASP A 133 -11.21 -3.54 -5.78
N LEU A 134 -10.91 -4.02 -4.57
CA LEU A 134 -9.61 -3.84 -3.94
C LEU A 134 -8.62 -4.84 -4.55
N THR A 135 -7.53 -4.35 -5.11
CA THR A 135 -6.44 -5.16 -5.67
C THR A 135 -5.12 -4.88 -4.96
N ILE A 136 -4.47 -5.93 -4.47
CA ILE A 136 -3.10 -5.91 -3.94
C ILE A 136 -2.24 -6.76 -4.84
N CYS A 137 -1.22 -6.16 -5.44
CA CYS A 137 -0.23 -6.86 -6.23
C CYS A 137 1.17 -6.64 -5.66
N VAL A 138 1.86 -7.75 -5.39
CA VAL A 138 3.24 -7.80 -4.90
C VAL A 138 4.08 -8.53 -5.94
N THR A 139 5.08 -7.85 -6.50
CA THR A 139 6.01 -8.42 -7.48
C THR A 139 7.43 -8.34 -6.96
N ASP A 140 8.17 -9.44 -6.99
CA ASP A 140 9.60 -9.49 -6.69
C ASP A 140 10.40 -9.96 -7.91
N ASP A 141 11.71 -9.70 -7.90
CA ASP A 141 12.68 -10.14 -8.91
C ASP A 141 13.49 -11.38 -8.48
N GLY A 142 12.96 -12.14 -7.53
CA GLY A 142 13.65 -13.26 -6.91
C GLY A 142 13.67 -14.54 -7.72
N ILE A 143 13.90 -15.67 -7.03
CA ILE A 143 14.04 -17.01 -7.63
C ILE A 143 12.72 -17.62 -8.10
N GLY A 144 11.59 -16.94 -7.87
CA GLY A 144 10.26 -17.48 -8.14
C GLY A 144 9.80 -18.49 -7.08
N ILE A 145 8.72 -19.21 -7.37
CA ILE A 145 8.15 -20.17 -6.42
C ILE A 145 8.83 -21.53 -6.58
N PRO A 146 9.47 -22.06 -5.53
CA PRO A 146 10.04 -23.39 -5.59
C PRO A 146 8.95 -24.45 -5.80
N ALA A 147 9.20 -25.40 -6.70
CA ALA A 147 8.27 -26.51 -6.98
C ALA A 147 7.98 -27.39 -5.74
N THR A 148 8.86 -27.34 -4.75
CA THR A 148 8.76 -28.06 -3.49
C THR A 148 9.00 -27.08 -2.34
N GLY A 149 7.95 -26.74 -1.60
CA GLY A 149 7.99 -25.80 -0.48
C GLY A 149 6.69 -25.78 0.32
N ALA A 150 6.73 -25.20 1.52
CA ALA A 150 5.57 -25.07 2.38
C ALA A 150 4.55 -24.11 1.73
N ARG A 151 3.46 -24.67 1.17
CA ARG A 151 2.37 -23.92 0.54
C ARG A 151 1.40 -23.30 1.56
N SER A 152 1.72 -23.30 2.85
CA SER A 152 0.84 -22.79 3.90
C SER A 152 0.58 -21.28 3.76
N GLY A 153 1.61 -20.50 3.43
CA GLY A 153 1.47 -19.06 3.20
C GLY A 153 0.54 -18.75 2.02
N LEU A 154 0.77 -19.41 0.89
CA LEU A 154 -0.08 -19.27 -0.30
C LEU A 154 -1.52 -19.77 -0.07
N HIS A 155 -1.70 -20.81 0.74
CA HIS A 155 -3.02 -21.30 1.11
C HIS A 155 -3.78 -20.27 1.95
N ASN A 156 -3.11 -19.62 2.92
CA ASN A 156 -3.72 -18.57 3.72
C ASN A 156 -4.15 -17.37 2.86
N LEU A 157 -3.33 -16.98 1.88
CA LEU A 157 -3.66 -15.89 0.95
C LEU A 157 -4.87 -16.25 0.07
N THR A 158 -4.96 -17.51 -0.37
CA THR A 158 -6.10 -18.01 -1.15
C THR A 158 -7.38 -18.05 -0.31
N ALA A 159 -7.31 -18.60 0.90
CA ALA A 159 -8.45 -18.67 1.81
C ALA A 159 -9.00 -17.27 2.14
N ARG A 160 -8.13 -16.29 2.40
CA ARG A 160 -8.56 -14.90 2.65
C ARG A 160 -9.22 -14.26 1.42
N ALA A 161 -8.79 -14.61 0.21
CA ALA A 161 -9.47 -14.16 -1.00
C ALA A 161 -10.87 -14.75 -1.08
N GLU A 162 -11.00 -16.06 -0.85
CA GLU A 162 -12.28 -16.76 -0.88
C GLU A 162 -13.25 -16.22 0.19
N GLU A 163 -12.77 -15.98 1.41
CA GLU A 163 -13.54 -15.37 2.51
C GLU A 163 -14.04 -13.96 2.16
N ALA A 164 -13.25 -13.19 1.42
CA ALA A 164 -13.62 -11.86 0.94
C ALA A 164 -14.42 -11.88 -0.38
N GLY A 165 -14.75 -13.05 -0.92
CA GLY A 165 -15.48 -13.20 -2.19
C GLY A 165 -14.64 -12.86 -3.44
N GLY A 166 -13.32 -12.86 -3.30
CA GLY A 166 -12.36 -12.46 -4.32
C GLY A 166 -11.48 -13.59 -4.86
N THR A 167 -10.32 -13.23 -5.41
CA THR A 167 -9.38 -14.19 -6.00
C THR A 167 -7.92 -13.91 -5.61
N CYS A 168 -7.12 -14.97 -5.49
CA CYS A 168 -5.68 -14.89 -5.33
C CYS A 168 -5.01 -15.63 -6.47
N THR A 169 -4.18 -14.94 -7.24
CA THR A 169 -3.43 -15.51 -8.37
C THR A 169 -1.94 -15.31 -8.16
N LEU A 170 -1.18 -16.27 -8.68
CA LEU A 170 0.25 -16.30 -8.55
C LEU A 170 0.86 -16.65 -9.89
N THR A 171 1.73 -15.78 -10.39
CA THR A 171 2.33 -15.90 -11.71
C THR A 171 3.84 -15.65 -11.65
N THR A 172 4.54 -16.13 -12.66
CA THR A 172 5.97 -15.84 -12.86
C THR A 172 6.09 -14.88 -14.03
N PRO A 173 6.44 -13.61 -13.80
CA PRO A 173 6.70 -12.66 -14.88
C PRO A 173 7.78 -13.17 -15.83
N THR A 174 7.75 -12.72 -17.09
CA THR A 174 8.76 -13.09 -18.09
C THR A 174 10.16 -12.62 -17.72
N THR A 175 10.27 -11.64 -16.81
CA THR A 175 11.51 -11.12 -16.25
C THR A 175 12.06 -11.97 -15.10
N GLY A 176 11.35 -13.01 -14.67
CA GLY A 176 11.67 -13.80 -13.48
C GLY A 176 10.90 -13.35 -12.23
N GLY A 177 11.20 -13.97 -11.09
CA GLY A 177 10.57 -13.67 -9.82
C GLY A 177 9.14 -14.18 -9.67
N THR A 178 8.43 -13.55 -8.73
CA THR A 178 7.04 -13.89 -8.42
C THR A 178 6.16 -12.67 -8.53
N ARG A 179 4.95 -12.83 -9.07
CA ARG A 179 3.87 -11.85 -8.98
C ARG A 179 2.67 -12.50 -8.32
N LEU A 180 2.35 -11.99 -7.13
CA LEU A 180 1.11 -12.28 -6.43
C LEU A 180 0.09 -11.17 -6.71
N THR A 181 -1.14 -11.55 -7.05
CA THR A 181 -2.26 -10.63 -7.21
C THR A 181 -3.45 -11.14 -6.43
N TRP A 182 -3.82 -10.40 -5.40
CA TRP A 182 -4.97 -10.64 -4.55
C TRP A 182 -6.02 -9.58 -4.85
N THR A 183 -7.27 -10.00 -5.01
CA THR A 183 -8.40 -9.15 -5.37
C THR A 183 -9.58 -9.49 -4.47
N ALA A 184 -10.39 -8.50 -4.12
CA ALA A 184 -11.67 -8.71 -3.47
C ALA A 184 -12.65 -7.57 -3.80
N PRO A 185 -13.94 -7.88 -4.00
CA PRO A 185 -14.94 -6.86 -4.26
C PRO A 185 -15.10 -5.92 -3.08
N LEU A 186 -15.40 -4.66 -3.37
CA LEU A 186 -15.78 -3.71 -2.34
C LEU A 186 -17.15 -4.10 -1.75
N PRO A 187 -17.36 -3.93 -0.43
CA PRO A 187 -18.66 -4.16 0.16
C PRO A 187 -19.70 -3.25 -0.51
N GLU A 188 -20.80 -3.82 -1.00
CA GLU A 188 -21.92 -3.04 -1.49
C GLU A 188 -22.38 -2.08 -0.38
N VAL A 189 -22.47 -0.78 -0.69
CA VAL A 189 -23.10 0.17 0.21
C VAL A 189 -24.58 -0.20 0.29
N PRO A 190 -25.10 -0.65 1.46
CA PRO A 190 -26.50 -1.05 1.54
C PRO A 190 -27.39 0.18 1.27
N GLY A 191 -28.09 0.22 0.14
CA GLY A 191 -29.11 1.23 -0.15
C GLY A 191 -29.03 2.00 -1.47
N ALA A 192 -28.13 1.66 -2.40
CA ALA A 192 -28.19 2.20 -3.77
C ALA A 192 -29.09 1.33 -4.66
N GLY A 193 -30.41 1.40 -4.43
CA GLY A 193 -31.45 0.72 -5.22
C GLY A 193 -32.62 1.63 -5.52
#